data_AF-A0A534N9F7-F1
#
_entry.id   AF-A0A534N9F7-F1
#
_cell.length_a   1.000
_cell.length_b   1.000
_cell.length_c   1.000
_cell.angle_alpha   90.00
_cell.angle_beta   90.00
_cell.angle_gamma   90.00
#
_symmetry.space_group_name_H-M   'P 1'
#
loop_
_entity.id
_entity.type
_entity.pdbx_description
1 polymer ?
#
loop_
_entity_poly.entity_id
_entity_poly.type
_entity_poly.pdbx_seq_one_letter_code
_entity_poly.pdbx_strand_id
1 'polypeptide(L)'
;MRWKWKLGLVLIGAMEIPFLAWGGLVLHLSGEALGYLAAFLSALLVGMLALRPSSFAIVGLWLLGIAGSAGYFLRYLPPSFALGLGSVLSTVGCVVGLPFYRRVIGVVLRRHV
;
A
#
# COMPACT_ATOMS: atom_id res chain seq x y z
N MET A 1 26.09 2.96 5.46
CA MET A 1 25.12 1.92 5.01
C MET A 1 24.00 1.61 6.02
N ARG A 2 24.22 1.67 7.35
CA ARG A 2 23.19 1.38 8.39
C ARG A 2 21.91 2.23 8.34
N TRP A 3 21.97 3.46 7.81
CA TRP A 3 20.80 4.37 7.85
C TRP A 3 19.70 3.99 6.86
N LYS A 4 20.05 3.38 5.72
CA LYS A 4 19.09 2.90 4.72
C LYS A 4 18.19 1.79 5.25
N TRP A 5 18.72 0.93 6.12
CA TRP A 5 17.98 -0.16 6.76
C TRP A 5 16.99 0.33 7.81
N LYS A 6 17.39 1.32 8.63
CA LYS A 6 16.48 1.96 9.59
C LYS A 6 15.30 2.64 8.86
N LEU A 7 15.59 3.34 7.76
CA LEU A 7 14.56 3.99 6.96
C LEU A 7 13.61 2.96 6.30
N GLY A 8 14.15 1.83 5.84
CA GLY A 8 13.38 0.71 5.32
C GLY A 8 12.39 0.12 6.33
N LEU A 9 12.84 -0.14 7.56
CA LEU A 9 11.98 -0.64 8.64
C LEU A 9 10.86 0.35 9.01
N VAL A 10 11.19 1.65 9.06
CA VAL A 10 10.19 2.70 9.30
C VAL A 10 9.15 2.74 8.19
N LEU A 11 9.57 2.60 6.93
CA LEU A 11 8.67 2.54 5.78
C LEU A 11 7.76 1.30 5.80
N ILE A 12 8.30 0.14 6.18
CA ILE A 12 7.51 -1.10 6.33
C ILE A 12 6.43 -0.88 7.37
N GLY A 13 6.81 -0.41 8.57
CA GLY A 13 5.84 -0.11 9.64
C GLY A 13 4.80 0.93 9.22
N ALA A 14 5.22 2.01 8.55
CA ALA A 14 4.30 3.04 8.05
C ALA A 14 3.29 2.51 7.02
N MET A 15 3.61 1.44 6.30
CA MET A 15 2.70 0.80 5.33
C MET A 15 1.84 -0.30 5.96
N GLU A 16 2.38 -1.05 6.91
CA GLU A 16 1.64 -2.11 7.60
C GLU A 16 0.60 -1.58 8.58
N ILE A 17 0.98 -0.59 9.40
CA ILE A 17 0.13 -0.10 10.50
C ILE A 17 -1.25 0.35 10.00
N PRO A 18 -1.38 1.14 8.92
CA PRO A 18 -2.69 1.54 8.41
C PRO A 18 -3.53 0.35 7.94
N PHE A 19 -2.91 -0.66 7.34
CA PHE A 19 -3.59 -1.82 6.79
C PHE A 19 -4.07 -2.77 7.89
N LEU A 20 -3.23 -2.97 8.92
CA LEU A 20 -3.57 -3.75 10.11
C LEU A 20 -4.63 -3.04 10.96
N ALA A 21 -4.49 -1.72 11.16
CA ALA A 21 -5.49 -0.93 11.85
C ALA A 21 -6.83 -0.95 11.11
N TRP A 22 -6.82 -0.87 9.78
CA TRP A 22 -8.02 -1.00 8.97
C TRP A 22 -8.63 -2.40 9.07
N GLY A 23 -7.84 -3.47 8.97
CA GLY A 23 -8.32 -4.84 9.16
C GLY A 23 -8.94 -5.07 10.55
N GLY A 24 -8.37 -4.48 11.60
CA GLY A 24 -8.87 -4.64 12.97
C GLY A 24 -10.11 -3.80 13.24
N LEU A 25 -10.08 -2.51 12.89
CA LEU A 25 -11.14 -1.56 13.23
C LEU A 25 -12.34 -1.65 12.29
N VAL A 26 -12.12 -2.04 11.03
CA VAL A 26 -13.12 -1.92 9.99
C VAL A 26 -13.68 -3.28 9.61
N LEU A 27 -12.81 -4.27 9.44
CA LEU A 27 -13.22 -5.65 9.15
C LEU A 27 -13.46 -6.49 10.41
N HIS A 28 -13.19 -5.94 11.60
CA HIS A 28 -13.32 -6.65 12.88
C HIS A 28 -12.57 -8.01 12.88
N LEU A 29 -11.41 -8.05 12.24
CA LEU A 29 -10.58 -9.25 12.20
C LEU A 29 -10.16 -9.65 13.63
N SER A 30 -10.16 -10.95 13.90
CA SER A 30 -9.65 -11.47 15.16
C SER A 30 -8.15 -11.16 15.32
N GLY A 31 -7.67 -11.10 16.56
CA GLY A 31 -6.24 -10.85 16.84
C GLY A 31 -5.31 -11.85 16.16
N GLU A 32 -5.74 -13.12 16.04
CA GLU A 32 -5.01 -14.16 15.30
C GLU A 32 -4.95 -13.85 13.80
N ALA A 33 -6.08 -13.48 13.18
CA ALA A 33 -6.13 -13.11 11.77
C ALA A 33 -5.27 -11.86 11.46
N LEU A 34 -5.26 -10.89 12.37
CA LEU A 34 -4.37 -9.72 12.28
C LEU A 34 -2.90 -10.10 12.43
N GLY A 35 -2.58 -11.03 13.34
CA GLY A 35 -1.23 -11.57 13.49
C GLY A 35 -0.72 -12.25 12.22
N TYR A 36 -1.55 -13.10 11.59
CA TYR A 36 -1.22 -13.73 10.32
C TYR A 36 -1.06 -12.71 9.18
N LEU A 37 -1.96 -11.72 9.12
CA LEU A 37 -1.91 -10.66 8.12
C LEU A 37 -0.63 -9.83 8.27
N ALA A 38 -0.24 -9.49 9.50
CA ALA A 38 1.00 -8.77 9.80
C ALA A 38 2.22 -9.61 9.40
N ALA A 39 2.28 -10.88 9.81
CA ALA A 39 3.40 -11.75 9.44
C ALA A 39 3.58 -11.85 7.91
N PHE A 40 2.47 -11.96 7.16
CA PHE A 40 2.51 -12.05 5.71
C PHE A 40 2.91 -10.73 5.05
N LEU A 41 2.36 -9.59 5.51
CA LEU A 41 2.71 -8.25 5.02
C LEU A 41 4.16 -7.91 5.30
N SER A 42 4.63 -8.11 6.53
CA SER A 42 6.02 -7.93 6.95
C SER A 42 6.97 -8.72 6.05
N ALA A 43 6.72 -10.02 5.85
CA ALA A 43 7.56 -10.87 5.01
C ALA A 43 7.59 -10.40 3.55
N LEU A 44 6.44 -10.05 2.99
CA LEU A 44 6.31 -9.55 1.62
C LEU A 44 7.06 -8.22 1.43
N LEU A 45 6.84 -7.28 2.34
CA LEU A 45 7.43 -5.94 2.28
C LEU A 45 8.95 -5.97 2.49
N VAL A 46 9.45 -6.80 3.42
CA VAL A 46 10.89 -7.03 3.60
C VAL A 46 11.51 -7.67 2.36
N GLY A 47 10.87 -8.71 1.80
CA GLY A 47 11.33 -9.35 0.57
C GLY A 47 11.40 -8.38 -0.61
N MET A 48 10.38 -7.54 -0.78
CA MET A 48 10.35 -6.53 -1.83
C MET A 48 11.39 -5.42 -1.62
N LEU A 49 11.57 -4.95 -0.40
CA LEU A 49 12.59 -3.95 -0.08
C LEU A 49 14.01 -4.48 -0.37
N ALA A 50 14.26 -5.76 -0.05
CA ALA A 50 15.53 -6.42 -0.31
C ALA A 50 15.81 -6.65 -1.81
N LEU A 51 14.79 -6.99 -2.58
CA LEU A 51 14.93 -7.29 -4.02
C LEU A 51 14.93 -6.01 -4.87
N ARG A 52 13.93 -5.13 -4.72
CA ARG A 52 13.77 -3.89 -5.49
C ARG A 52 13.02 -2.82 -4.69
N PRO A 53 13.68 -1.72 -4.29
CA PRO A 53 13.03 -0.64 -3.54
C PRO A 53 11.94 0.10 -4.34
N SER A 54 11.98 0.03 -5.67
CA SER A 54 10.93 0.61 -6.53
C SER A 54 9.62 -0.19 -6.47
N SER A 55 9.67 -1.52 -6.37
CA SER A 55 8.45 -2.33 -6.19
C SER A 55 7.84 -2.13 -4.81
N PHE A 56 8.68 -1.91 -3.80
CA PHE A 56 8.21 -1.58 -2.45
C PHE A 56 7.32 -0.32 -2.44
N ALA A 57 7.76 0.76 -3.10
CA ALA A 57 6.96 1.98 -3.21
C ALA A 57 5.63 1.77 -3.95
N ILE A 58 5.64 0.96 -5.02
CA ILE A 58 4.43 0.65 -5.81
C ILE A 58 3.44 -0.15 -4.98
N VAL A 59 3.90 -1.19 -4.27
CA VAL A 59 3.05 -2.02 -3.43
C VAL A 59 2.51 -1.23 -2.24
N GLY A 60 3.32 -0.37 -1.64
CA GLY A 60 2.86 0.56 -0.62
C GLY A 60 1.72 1.46 -1.08
N LEU A 61 1.91 2.10 -2.24
CA LEU A 61 0.89 2.97 -2.84
C LEU A 61 -0.40 2.17 -3.16
N TRP A 62 -0.23 0.94 -3.65
CA TRP A 62 -1.33 0.04 -3.95
C TRP A 62 -2.09 -0.35 -2.68
N LEU A 63 -1.42 -0.79 -1.62
CA LEU A 63 -2.05 -1.17 -0.35
C LEU A 63 -2.80 0.01 0.31
N LEU A 64 -2.17 1.20 0.35
CA LEU A 64 -2.82 2.42 0.83
C LEU A 64 -4.05 2.78 -0.01
N GLY A 65 -3.94 2.64 -1.34
CA GLY A 65 -5.06 2.86 -2.25
C GLY A 65 -6.23 1.91 -1.96
N ILE A 66 -5.97 0.63 -1.65
CA ILE A 66 -7.00 -0.34 -1.27
C ILE A 66 -7.66 0.06 0.04
N ALA A 67 -6.88 0.29 1.10
CA ALA A 67 -7.42 0.65 2.40
C ALA A 67 -8.26 1.94 2.35
N GLY A 68 -7.77 2.95 1.63
CA GLY A 68 -8.48 4.23 1.47
C GLY A 68 -9.77 4.10 0.66
N SER A 69 -9.71 3.46 -0.50
CA SER A 69 -10.89 3.29 -1.37
C SER A 69 -11.91 2.33 -0.75
N ALA A 70 -11.50 1.18 -0.22
CA ALA A 70 -12.39 0.26 0.49
C ALA A 70 -13.01 0.94 1.71
N GLY A 71 -12.23 1.72 2.48
CA GLY A 71 -12.71 2.55 3.58
C GLY A 71 -13.83 3.51 3.19
N TYR A 72 -13.75 4.09 1.99
CA TYR A 72 -14.82 4.93 1.46
C TYR A 72 -16.08 4.11 1.11
N PHE A 73 -15.92 2.99 0.39
CA PHE A 73 -17.05 2.18 -0.08
C PHE A 73 -17.79 1.44 1.02
N LEU A 74 -17.15 1.16 2.15
CA LEU A 74 -17.78 0.53 3.31
C LEU A 74 -18.96 1.33 3.90
N ARG A 75 -19.05 2.62 3.60
CA ARG A 75 -20.21 3.44 3.97
C ARG A 75 -21.47 3.08 3.18
N TYR A 76 -21.30 2.41 2.04
CA TYR A 76 -22.35 2.18 1.05
C TYR A 76 -22.53 0.71 0.67
N LEU A 77 -21.50 -0.12 0.88
CA LEU A 77 -21.43 -1.50 0.39
C LEU A 77 -20.96 -2.47 1.47
N PRO A 78 -21.35 -3.77 1.35
CA PRO A 78 -20.82 -4.83 2.20
C PRO A 78 -19.29 -4.92 2.12
N PRO A 79 -18.62 -5.41 3.18
CA PRO A 79 -17.16 -5.39 3.27
C PRO A 79 -16.43 -6.11 2.13
N SER A 80 -16.96 -7.24 1.67
CA SER A 80 -16.41 -8.01 0.56
C SER A 80 -16.45 -7.25 -0.76
N PHE A 81 -17.56 -6.57 -1.05
CA PHE A 81 -17.71 -5.75 -2.25
C PHE A 81 -16.89 -4.47 -2.18
N ALA A 82 -16.83 -3.81 -1.02
CA ALA A 82 -16.02 -2.62 -0.81
C ALA A 82 -14.52 -2.90 -1.00
N LEU A 83 -14.05 -4.04 -0.50
CA LEU A 83 -12.70 -4.55 -0.74
C LEU A 83 -12.43 -4.86 -2.21
N GLY A 84 -13.36 -5.56 -2.87
CA GLY A 84 -13.27 -5.88 -4.29
C GLY A 84 -13.14 -4.62 -5.14
N LEU A 85 -14.05 -3.65 -4.96
CA LEU A 85 -14.02 -2.36 -5.65
C LEU A 85 -12.76 -1.56 -5.32
N GLY A 86 -12.37 -1.51 -4.05
CA GLY A 86 -11.17 -0.80 -3.63
C GLY A 86 -9.89 -1.38 -4.22
N SER A 87 -9.80 -2.71 -4.31
CA SER A 87 -8.68 -3.39 -4.99
C SER A 87 -8.63 -3.10 -6.48
N VAL A 88 -9.76 -3.11 -7.17
CA VAL A 88 -9.83 -2.76 -8.60
C VAL A 88 -9.42 -1.30 -8.81
N LEU A 89 -9.95 -0.36 -8.04
CA LEU A 89 -9.64 1.07 -8.19
C LEU A 89 -8.20 1.38 -7.85
N SER A 90 -7.64 0.78 -6.79
CA SER A 90 -6.23 0.94 -6.45
C SER A 90 -5.32 0.36 -7.53
N THR A 91 -5.69 -0.79 -8.10
CA THR A 91 -4.96 -1.40 -9.22
C THR A 91 -4.99 -0.51 -10.45
N VAL A 92 -6.16 0.00 -10.85
CA VAL A 92 -6.30 0.92 -11.98
C VAL A 92 -5.51 2.21 -11.73
N GLY A 93 -5.59 2.77 -10.52
CA GLY A 93 -4.82 3.95 -10.13
C GLY A 93 -3.30 3.73 -10.20
N CYS A 94 -2.81 2.57 -9.78
CA CYS A 94 -1.38 2.23 -9.87
C CYS A 94 -0.94 1.89 -11.30
N VAL A 95 -1.78 1.24 -12.11
CA VAL A 95 -1.42 0.87 -13.48
C VAL A 95 -1.47 2.07 -14.41
N VAL A 96 -2.47 2.94 -14.27
CA VAL A 96 -2.68 4.11 -15.14
C VAL A 96 -2.01 5.36 -14.58
N GLY A 97 -2.14 5.60 -13.28
CA GLY A 97 -1.64 6.81 -12.63
C GLY A 97 -0.12 6.84 -12.46
N LEU A 98 0.52 5.70 -12.21
CA LEU A 98 1.97 5.64 -12.00
C LEU A 98 2.81 5.96 -13.25
N PRO A 99 2.49 5.46 -14.48
CA PRO A 99 3.17 5.91 -15.69
C PRO A 99 2.85 7.37 -16.03
N PHE A 100 1.63 7.84 -15.73
CA PHE A 100 1.26 9.24 -15.93
C PHE A 100 2.05 10.17 -15.00
N TYR A 101 2.12 9.84 -13.71
CA TYR A 101 2.87 10.58 -12.70
C TYR A 101 4.37 10.61 -13.02
N ARG A 102 4.94 9.49 -13.44
CA ARG A 102 6.34 9.42 -13.92
C ARG A 102 6.58 10.30 -15.14
N ARG A 103 5.64 10.35 -16.10
CA ARG A 103 5.75 11.22 -17.27
C ARG A 103 5.66 12.70 -16.88
N VAL A 104 4.70 13.07 -16.02
CA VAL A 104 4.54 14.45 -15.55
C VAL A 104 5.77 14.93 -14.79
N ILE A 105 6.27 14.14 -13.83
CA ILE A 105 7.51 14.45 -13.10
C ILE A 105 8.69 14.56 -14.07
N GLY A 106 8.81 13.64 -15.03
CA GLY A 106 9.88 13.68 -16.04
C GLY A 106 9.81 14.89 -16.97
N VAL A 107 8.62 15.44 -17.22
CA VAL A 107 8.43 16.69 -18.00
C VAL A 107 8.77 17.90 -17.14
N VAL A 108 8.35 17.94 -15.88
CA VAL A 108 8.64 19.04 -14.95
C VAL A 108 10.14 19.13 -14.66
N LEU A 109 10.81 18.00 -14.40
CA LEU A 109 12.26 17.96 -14.18
C LEU A 109 13.06 18.33 -15.42
N ARG A 110 12.60 17.97 -16.62
CA ARG A 110 13.24 18.39 -17.89
C ARG A 110 13.08 19.88 -18.19
N ARG A 111 12.13 20.58 -17.55
CA ARG A 111 11.96 22.04 -17.69
C ARG A 111 12.83 22.85 -16.74
N HIS A 112 13.46 22.21 -15.76
CA HIS A 112 14.29 22.85 -14.73
C HIS A 112 15.80 22.57 -14.89
N VAL A 113 16.20 21.92 -15.99
CA VAL A 113 17.60 21.77 -16.44
C VAL A 113 17.74 22.52 -17.75
#